data_AF-A0A7K5K329-F1
#
_entry.id   AF-A0A7K5K329-F1
#
_cell.length_a   1.000
_cell.length_b   1.000
_cell.length_c   1.000
_cell.angle_alpha   90.00
_cell.angle_beta   90.00
_cell.angle_gamma   90.00
#
_symmetry.space_group_name_H-M   'P 1'
#
loop_
_entity.id
_entity.type
_entity.pdbx_description
1 polymer ?
#
loop_
_entity_poly.entity_id
_entity_poly.type
_entity_poly.pdbx_seq_one_letter_code
_entity_poly.pdbx_strand_id
1 'polypeptide(L)'
;VCSATGKPAPNIIWLDDRGLDESPETHHIQNPNGTVTVASRLTFSANHLHALRCLLEHPQGRKIKALHLEQKREEGVQIIIIMLVVIAVLFFTVMMIYCVMRLIKRRREKQKSCSAPRTPAKETGLHQDLGEKASVTLHTPLNQHIVYQNE
;
A
#
# COMPACT_ATOMS: atom_id res chain seq x y z
N VAL A 1 -16.77 -24.14 19.51
CA VAL A 1 -16.78 -24.90 20.80
C VAL A 1 -15.92 -24.16 21.81
N CYS A 2 -16.39 -24.03 23.05
CA CYS A 2 -15.65 -23.45 24.18
C CYS A 2 -15.66 -24.46 25.34
N SER A 3 -14.53 -24.64 26.03
CA SER A 3 -14.40 -25.64 27.10
C SER A 3 -13.59 -25.08 28.26
N ALA A 4 -13.97 -25.44 29.49
CA ALA A 4 -13.28 -25.06 30.70
C ALA A 4 -13.43 -26.13 31.78
N THR A 5 -12.41 -26.24 32.64
CA THR A 5 -12.39 -27.18 33.76
C THR A 5 -12.22 -26.40 35.06
N GLY A 6 -13.03 -26.73 36.07
CA GLY A 6 -12.99 -26.02 37.35
C GLY A 6 -13.63 -26.79 38.50
N LYS A 7 -13.43 -26.27 39.71
CA LYS A 7 -14.11 -26.69 40.93
C LYS A 7 -14.47 -25.43 41.73
N PRO A 8 -15.76 -25.06 41.87
CA PRO A 8 -16.94 -25.75 41.34
C PRO A 8 -17.04 -25.71 39.80
N ALA A 9 -18.04 -26.37 39.23
CA ALA A 9 -18.23 -26.39 37.78
C ALA A 9 -18.32 -24.95 37.23
N PRO A 10 -17.51 -24.59 36.22
CA PRO A 10 -17.60 -23.28 35.59
C PRO A 10 -18.86 -23.15 34.74
N ASN A 11 -19.36 -21.92 34.57
CA ASN A 11 -20.44 -21.61 33.65
C ASN A 11 -19.89 -21.02 32.35
N ILE A 12 -20.39 -21.48 31.20
CA ILE A 12 -19.99 -21.02 29.88
C ILE A 12 -21.19 -20.32 29.24
N ILE A 13 -21.02 -19.05 28.90
CA ILE A 13 -22.04 -18.21 28.29
C ILE A 13 -21.55 -17.73 26.94
N TRP A 14 -22.40 -17.82 25.93
CA TRP A 14 -22.15 -17.26 24.60
C TRP A 14 -22.66 -15.84 24.54
N LEU A 15 -21.77 -14.90 24.24
CA LEU A 15 -22.11 -13.50 24.02
C LEU A 15 -22.09 -13.26 22.51
N ASP A 16 -23.25 -12.89 21.98
CA ASP A 16 -23.42 -12.47 20.60
C ASP A 16 -24.06 -11.08 20.56
N ASP A 17 -23.65 -10.26 19.58
CA ASP A 17 -24.07 -8.86 19.48
C ASP A 17 -25.46 -8.72 18.80
N ARG A 18 -26.00 -9.76 18.15
CA ARG A 18 -27.28 -9.71 17.42
C ARG A 18 -28.35 -10.72 17.88
N GLY A 19 -27.97 -11.65 18.75
CA GLY A 19 -28.86 -12.66 19.29
C GLY A 19 -28.55 -14.04 18.72
N LEU A 20 -28.62 -15.05 19.57
CA LEU A 20 -28.35 -16.44 19.21
C LEU A 20 -29.57 -17.04 18.53
N ASP A 21 -29.43 -17.41 17.24
CA ASP A 21 -30.47 -18.12 16.50
C ASP A 21 -30.77 -19.51 17.11
N GLU A 22 -29.71 -20.18 17.59
CA GLU A 22 -29.78 -21.52 18.19
C GLU A 22 -29.26 -21.51 19.63
N SER A 23 -29.89 -22.31 20.49
CA SER A 23 -29.43 -22.49 21.86
C SER A 23 -28.15 -23.33 21.89
N PRO A 24 -27.13 -22.93 22.67
CA PRO A 24 -25.88 -23.68 22.76
C PRO A 24 -26.09 -25.03 23.47
N GLU A 25 -25.53 -26.10 22.90
CA GLU A 25 -25.47 -27.42 23.50
C GLU A 25 -24.35 -27.45 24.55
N THR A 26 -24.65 -27.87 25.79
CA THR A 26 -23.67 -27.88 26.88
C THR A 26 -23.56 -29.25 27.52
N HIS A 27 -22.33 -29.74 27.63
CA HIS A 27 -21.99 -31.03 28.24
C HIS A 27 -21.13 -30.85 29.48
N HIS A 28 -21.37 -31.68 30.47
CA HIS A 28 -20.64 -31.73 31.72
C HIS A 28 -19.95 -33.09 31.87
N ILE A 29 -18.66 -33.07 32.17
CA ILE A 29 -17.84 -34.26 32.40
C ILE A 29 -17.25 -34.15 33.80
N GLN A 30 -17.58 -35.11 34.67
CA GLN A 30 -16.93 -35.23 35.97
C GLN A 30 -15.58 -35.91 35.82
N ASN A 31 -14.53 -35.27 36.33
CA ASN A 31 -13.18 -35.81 36.28
C ASN A 31 -12.86 -36.59 37.57
N PRO A 32 -11.99 -37.61 37.51
CA PRO A 32 -11.60 -38.39 38.70
C PRO A 32 -10.98 -37.55 39.83
N ASN A 33 -10.37 -36.40 39.50
CA ASN A 33 -9.80 -35.46 40.47
C ASN A 33 -10.86 -34.57 41.17
N GLY A 34 -12.15 -34.81 40.93
CA GLY A 34 -13.26 -34.07 41.54
C GLY A 34 -13.47 -32.66 40.94
N THR A 35 -12.85 -32.35 39.80
CA THR A 35 -13.19 -31.17 38.99
C THR A 35 -14.27 -31.50 37.98
N VAL A 36 -14.92 -30.49 37.43
CA VAL A 36 -15.91 -30.63 36.35
C VAL A 36 -15.41 -29.90 35.12
N THR A 37 -15.38 -30.59 33.99
CA THR A 37 -15.15 -29.99 32.67
C THR A 37 -16.51 -29.69 32.04
N VAL A 38 -16.71 -28.43 31.65
CA VAL A 38 -17.90 -27.98 30.92
C VAL A 38 -17.47 -27.64 29.50
N ALA A 39 -18.14 -28.23 28.52
CA ALA A 39 -17.93 -27.96 27.12
C ALA A 39 -19.24 -27.47 26.50
N SER A 40 -19.22 -26.28 25.93
CA SER A 40 -20.37 -25.70 25.25
C SER A 40 -20.09 -25.59 23.75
N ARG A 41 -21.05 -25.99 22.93
CA ARG A 41 -21.03 -25.96 21.48
C ARG A 41 -22.16 -25.07 21.01
N LEU A 42 -21.81 -24.07 20.21
CA LEU A 42 -22.76 -23.24 19.50
C LEU A 42 -22.56 -23.44 18.00
N THR A 43 -23.66 -23.72 17.31
CA THR A 43 -23.79 -23.71 15.86
C THR A 43 -24.46 -22.40 15.45
N PHE A 44 -23.93 -21.76 14.40
CA PHE A 44 -24.47 -20.52 13.87
C PHE A 44 -24.18 -20.47 12.36
N SER A 45 -24.98 -19.70 11.62
CA SER A 45 -24.83 -19.58 10.17
C SER A 45 -23.58 -18.78 9.81
N ALA A 46 -22.84 -19.23 8.79
CA ALA A 46 -21.64 -18.54 8.30
C ALA A 46 -21.94 -17.14 7.72
N ASN A 47 -23.20 -16.85 7.36
CA ASN A 47 -23.61 -15.50 6.96
C ASN A 47 -23.59 -14.52 8.13
N HIS A 48 -23.61 -15.07 9.34
CA HIS A 48 -23.53 -14.38 10.61
C HIS A 48 -22.09 -14.48 11.15
N LEU A 49 -21.09 -14.04 10.35
CA LEU A 49 -19.72 -13.77 10.81
C LEU A 49 -19.79 -12.69 11.90
N HIS A 50 -20.02 -13.12 13.12
CA HIS A 50 -20.24 -12.27 14.28
C HIS A 50 -19.02 -12.36 15.19
N ALA A 51 -18.75 -11.28 15.90
CA ALA A 51 -17.72 -11.21 16.93
C ALA A 51 -18.16 -12.01 18.17
N LEU A 52 -18.35 -13.31 18.00
CA LEU A 52 -18.84 -14.21 19.02
C LEU A 52 -17.80 -14.32 20.14
N ARG A 53 -18.23 -14.13 21.39
CA ARG A 53 -17.35 -14.25 22.55
C ARG A 53 -17.85 -15.36 23.46
N CYS A 54 -16.94 -16.18 23.96
CA CYS A 54 -17.23 -17.11 25.04
C CYS A 54 -16.85 -16.45 26.37
N LEU A 55 -17.82 -16.26 27.26
CA LEU A 55 -17.64 -15.83 28.63
C LEU A 55 -17.59 -17.06 29.53
N LEU A 56 -16.50 -17.17 30.28
CA LEU A 56 -16.33 -18.11 31.38
C LEU A 56 -16.62 -17.39 32.69
N GLU A 57 -17.62 -17.85 33.42
CA GLU A 57 -17.88 -17.44 34.79
C GLU A 57 -17.46 -18.53 35.77
N HIS A 58 -16.65 -18.14 36.76
CA HIS A 58 -16.22 -19.01 37.85
C HIS A 58 -16.03 -18.16 39.13
N PRO A 59 -16.18 -18.73 40.35
CA PRO A 59 -15.99 -17.97 41.59
C PRO A 59 -14.61 -17.32 41.73
N GLN A 60 -13.58 -17.89 41.10
CA GLN A 60 -12.22 -17.33 41.11
C GLN A 60 -12.00 -16.21 40.08
N GLY A 61 -13.02 -15.88 39.28
CA GLY A 61 -12.96 -14.80 38.32
C GLY A 61 -13.62 -15.13 37.00
N ARG A 62 -13.79 -14.07 36.19
CA ARG A 62 -14.37 -14.14 34.85
C ARG A 62 -13.27 -14.08 33.80
N LYS A 63 -13.42 -14.85 32.72
CA LYS A 63 -12.55 -14.78 31.54
C LYS A 63 -13.38 -14.72 30.28
N ILE A 64 -13.00 -13.86 29.34
CA ILE A 64 -13.69 -13.72 28.05
C ILE A 64 -12.71 -14.08 26.95
N LYS A 65 -13.13 -14.91 26.00
CA LYS A 65 -12.36 -15.24 24.80
C LYS A 65 -13.18 -14.92 23.56
N ALA A 66 -12.67 -13.98 22.75
CA ALA A 66 -13.24 -13.69 21.44
C ALA A 66 -12.87 -14.80 20.47
N LEU A 67 -13.86 -15.32 19.76
CA LEU A 67 -13.67 -16.22 18.64
C LEU A 67 -13.53 -15.35 17.40
N HIS A 68 -12.28 -15.10 17.03
CA HIS A 68 -12.00 -14.57 15.71
C HIS A 68 -12.22 -15.73 14.74
N LEU A 69 -13.46 -15.89 14.28
CA LEU A 69 -13.67 -16.52 12.98
C LEU A 69 -12.86 -15.68 12.02
N GLU A 70 -11.93 -16.28 11.29
CA GLU A 70 -11.11 -15.57 10.32
C GLU A 70 -12.00 -14.70 9.43
N GLN A 71 -12.14 -13.44 9.80
CA GLN A 71 -12.76 -12.39 9.02
C GLN A 71 -11.75 -12.02 7.94
N LYS A 72 -11.40 -12.98 7.07
CA LYS A 72 -10.50 -12.77 5.91
C LYS A 72 -11.08 -11.76 4.91
N ARG A 73 -12.29 -11.24 5.17
CA ARG A 73 -13.04 -10.32 4.34
C ARG A 73 -12.82 -8.85 4.67
N GLU A 74 -12.41 -8.47 5.89
CA GLU A 74 -12.19 -7.06 6.23
C GLU A 74 -10.81 -6.55 5.84
N GLU A 75 -9.77 -7.38 5.96
CA GLU A 75 -8.42 -7.01 5.51
C GLU A 75 -8.39 -6.76 4.00
N GLY A 76 -9.09 -7.60 3.22
CA GLY A 76 -9.18 -7.43 1.77
C GLY A 76 -9.83 -6.10 1.36
N VAL A 77 -10.93 -5.71 2.02
CA VAL A 77 -11.62 -4.45 1.68
C VAL A 77 -10.78 -3.24 2.07
N GLN A 78 -10.17 -3.25 3.26
CA GLN A 78 -9.28 -2.17 3.69
C GLN A 78 -8.07 -2.03 2.75
N ILE A 79 -7.45 -3.15 2.36
CA ILE A 79 -6.35 -3.17 1.40
C ILE A 79 -6.81 -2.63 0.03
N ILE A 80 -7.98 -3.04 -0.46
CA ILE A 80 -8.54 -2.54 -1.73
C ILE A 80 -8.75 -1.02 -1.67
N ILE A 81 -9.33 -0.51 -0.58
CA ILE A 81 -9.57 0.94 -0.40
C ILE A 81 -8.23 1.69 -0.39
N ILE A 82 -7.25 1.23 0.37
CA ILE A 82 -5.92 1.85 0.44
C ILE A 82 -5.26 1.85 -0.96
N MET A 83 -5.31 0.73 -1.67
CA MET A 83 -4.75 0.62 -3.02
C MET A 83 -5.43 1.59 -4.01
N LEU A 84 -6.75 1.73 -3.95
CA LEU A 84 -7.49 2.69 -4.78
C LEU A 84 -7.06 4.13 -4.51
N VAL A 85 -6.91 4.51 -3.24
CA VAL A 85 -6.46 5.86 -2.86
C VAL A 85 -5.04 6.14 -3.36
N VAL A 86 -4.12 5.20 -3.20
CA VAL A 86 -2.73 5.35 -3.67
C VAL A 86 -2.68 5.52 -5.19
N ILE A 87 -3.42 4.69 -5.93
CA ILE A 87 -3.50 4.77 -7.40
C ILE A 87 -4.06 6.13 -7.84
N ALA A 88 -5.11 6.62 -7.17
CA ALA A 88 -5.69 7.92 -7.49
C ALA A 88 -4.67 9.06 -7.30
N VAL A 89 -3.93 9.08 -6.19
CA VAL A 89 -2.90 10.10 -5.93
C VAL A 89 -1.79 10.04 -6.99
N LEU A 90 -1.29 8.85 -7.32
CA LEU A 90 -0.29 8.67 -8.37
C LEU A 90 -0.81 9.16 -9.73
N PHE A 91 -2.05 8.85 -10.07
CA PHE A 91 -2.65 9.29 -11.33
C PHE A 91 -2.79 10.82 -11.40
N PHE A 92 -3.29 11.46 -10.33
CA PHE A 92 -3.44 12.91 -10.27
C PHE A 92 -2.08 13.63 -10.33
N THR A 93 -1.05 13.13 -9.64
CA THR A 93 0.28 13.74 -9.68
C THR A 93 0.91 13.69 -11.08
N VAL A 94 0.81 12.54 -11.77
CA VAL A 94 1.26 12.41 -13.17
C VAL A 94 0.48 13.33 -14.10
N MET A 95 -0.85 13.41 -13.93
CA MET A 95 -1.69 14.32 -14.71
C MET A 95 -1.30 15.79 -14.50
N MET A 96 -1.03 16.20 -13.26
CA MET A 96 -0.59 17.56 -12.95
C MET A 96 0.76 17.88 -13.58
N ILE A 97 1.74 16.97 -13.52
CA ILE A 97 3.04 17.13 -14.17
C ILE A 97 2.87 17.25 -15.69
N TYR A 98 2.06 16.39 -16.30
CA TYR A 98 1.76 16.46 -17.73
C TYR A 98 1.12 17.80 -18.12
N CYS A 99 0.15 18.28 -17.33
CA CYS A 99 -0.47 19.59 -17.53
C CYS A 99 0.55 20.72 -17.47
N VAL A 100 1.44 20.73 -16.47
CA VAL A 100 2.52 21.74 -16.35
C VAL A 100 3.48 21.66 -17.54
N MET A 101 3.93 20.46 -17.91
CA MET A 101 4.82 20.25 -19.08
C MET A 101 4.17 20.76 -20.37
N ARG A 102 2.87 20.48 -20.56
CA ARG A 102 2.10 20.95 -21.71
C ARG A 102 1.94 22.47 -21.69
N LEU A 103 1.74 23.08 -20.53
CA LEU A 103 1.66 24.54 -20.37
C LEU A 103 3.01 25.21 -20.66
N ILE A 104 4.12 24.67 -20.17
CA ILE A 104 5.48 25.17 -20.45
C ILE A 104 5.79 25.04 -21.94
N LYS A 105 5.47 23.90 -22.56
CA LYS A 105 5.65 23.69 -24.00
C LYS A 105 4.87 24.72 -24.80
N ARG A 106 3.58 24.93 -24.48
CA ARG A 106 2.75 25.97 -25.10
C ARG A 106 3.33 27.37 -24.93
N ARG A 107 3.86 27.72 -23.74
CA ARG A 107 4.51 29.01 -23.51
C ARG A 107 5.78 29.17 -24.33
N ARG A 108 6.61 28.12 -24.42
CA ARG A 108 7.86 28.11 -25.20
C ARG A 108 7.59 28.27 -26.70
N GLU A 109 6.54 27.64 -27.22
CA GLU A 109 6.11 27.79 -28.62
C GLU A 109 5.64 29.22 -28.91
N LYS A 110 4.85 29.83 -28.02
CA LYS A 110 4.46 31.24 -28.13
C LYS A 110 5.66 32.18 -28.11
N GLN A 111 6.65 31.93 -27.26
CA GLN A 111 7.85 32.77 -27.19
C GLN A 111 8.71 32.67 -28.45
N LYS A 112 8.82 31.48 -29.07
CA LYS A 112 9.48 31.33 -30.38
C LYS A 112 8.77 32.11 -31.48
N SER A 113 7.43 32.26 -31.40
CA SER A 113 6.64 33.03 -32.37
C SER A 113 6.75 34.56 -32.22
N CYS A 114 7.23 35.07 -31.08
CA CYS A 114 7.43 36.51 -30.86
C CYS A 114 8.87 36.99 -31.13
N SER A 115 9.79 36.09 -31.47
CA SER A 115 11.15 36.43 -31.87
C SER A 115 11.20 36.76 -33.37
N ALA A 116 10.76 37.96 -33.75
CA ALA A 116 10.96 38.47 -35.11
C ALA A 116 12.48 38.62 -35.43
N PRO A 117 12.92 38.39 -36.68
CA PRO A 117 14.31 38.57 -37.08
C PRO A 117 14.75 40.02 -36.93
N ARG A 118 15.82 40.28 -36.17
CA ARG A 118 16.53 41.56 -36.25
C ARG A 118 17.26 41.62 -37.59
N THR A 119 16.81 42.49 -38.48
CA THR A 119 17.60 42.97 -39.62
C THR A 119 18.91 43.58 -39.11
N PRO A 120 20.08 43.23 -39.67
CA PRO A 120 21.30 43.95 -39.39
C PRO A 120 21.30 45.22 -40.24
N ALA A 121 21.21 46.37 -39.57
CA ALA A 121 21.56 47.64 -40.16
C ALA A 121 23.04 47.59 -40.59
N LYS A 122 23.24 47.85 -41.87
CA LYS A 122 24.53 48.05 -42.52
C LYS A 122 25.25 49.22 -41.86
N GLU A 123 26.34 48.95 -41.16
CA GLU A 123 27.30 49.99 -40.78
C GLU A 123 28.65 49.65 -41.42
N THR A 124 29.09 50.55 -42.30
CA THR A 124 30.30 50.42 -43.10
C THR A 124 31.26 51.51 -42.62
N GLY A 125 32.49 51.13 -42.27
CA GLY A 125 33.60 52.03 -41.96
C GLY A 125 34.36 51.53 -40.73
N LEU A 126 35.69 51.53 -40.63
CA LEU A 126 36.78 51.89 -41.54
C LEU A 126 38.06 51.56 -40.73
N HIS A 127 39.03 50.85 -41.34
CA HIS A 127 40.46 50.71 -40.94
C HIS A 127 40.81 50.02 -39.59
N GLN A 128 41.99 49.45 -39.32
CA GLN A 128 43.11 48.79 -40.03
C GLN A 128 44.20 48.60 -38.94
N ASP A 129 44.72 47.38 -38.71
CA ASP A 129 46.12 47.03 -38.31
C ASP A 129 46.17 45.58 -37.79
N LEU A 130 46.82 44.62 -38.44
CA LEU A 130 48.27 44.27 -38.46
C LEU A 130 48.81 43.63 -37.16
N GLY A 131 49.46 42.46 -37.33
CA GLY A 131 50.27 41.77 -36.32
C GLY A 131 49.83 40.31 -36.06
N GLU A 132 50.17 39.34 -36.91
CA GLU A 132 51.46 38.62 -36.92
C GLU A 132 51.68 37.67 -35.72
N LYS A 133 51.46 36.36 -35.95
CA LYS A 133 52.34 35.21 -35.59
C LYS A 133 51.57 33.89 -35.78
N ALA A 134 51.92 33.12 -36.80
CA ALA A 134 52.81 31.94 -36.72
C ALA A 134 52.09 30.74 -36.07
N SER A 135 51.49 29.84 -36.87
CA SER A 135 52.11 28.62 -37.43
C SER A 135 52.54 27.60 -36.38
N VAL A 136 52.02 26.36 -36.46
CA VAL A 136 52.66 25.05 -36.18
C VAL A 136 51.53 24.01 -36.04
N THR A 137 51.26 23.18 -37.07
CA THR A 137 51.72 21.76 -37.19
C THR A 137 50.70 20.80 -36.51
N LEU A 138 50.18 19.69 -37.03
CA LEU A 138 50.34 18.88 -38.24
C LEU A 138 49.08 17.97 -38.35
N HIS A 139 48.85 17.45 -39.55
CA HIS A 139 47.89 16.43 -39.96
C HIS A 139 47.85 15.10 -39.15
N THR A 140 46.62 14.61 -38.87
CA THR A 140 45.98 13.25 -39.07
C THR A 140 46.82 11.94 -39.09
N PRO A 141 46.20 10.74 -39.22
CA PRO A 141 45.32 9.97 -38.31
C PRO A 141 45.83 8.51 -38.10
N LEU A 142 45.41 7.74 -37.08
CA LEU A 142 45.46 6.26 -37.20
C LEU A 142 44.46 5.53 -36.29
N ASN A 143 43.43 5.03 -36.96
CA ASN A 143 42.77 3.74 -36.83
C ASN A 143 43.46 2.72 -35.89
N GLN A 144 42.74 2.17 -34.91
CA GLN A 144 42.83 0.74 -34.57
C GLN A 144 41.60 0.25 -33.80
N HIS A 145 41.09 -0.86 -34.33
CA HIS A 145 39.88 -1.59 -34.00
C HIS A 145 40.28 -2.74 -33.07
N ILE A 146 39.77 -2.84 -31.84
CA ILE A 146 39.87 -4.08 -31.04
C ILE A 146 38.53 -4.35 -30.34
N VAL A 147 37.99 -5.50 -30.71
CA VAL A 147 36.85 -6.23 -30.14
C VAL A 147 37.17 -6.68 -28.73
N TYR A 148 36.25 -6.51 -27.79
CA TYR A 148 36.22 -7.33 -26.57
C TYR A 148 34.90 -8.09 -26.48
N GLN A 149 35.06 -9.39 -26.37
CA GLN A 149 34.06 -10.41 -26.13
C GLN A 149 33.99 -10.60 -24.60
N ASN A 150 32.81 -10.49 -24.01
CA ASN A 150 32.62 -10.69 -22.58
C ASN A 150 31.56 -11.79 -22.39
N GLU A 151 31.96 -12.80 -21.62
CA GLU A 151 31.13 -13.86 -21.05
C GLU A 151 30.02 -13.31 -20.12
#